data_AF-A0A2N8P7W6-F1
#
_entry.id   AF-A0A2N8P7W6-F1
#
_cell.length_a   1.000
_cell.length_b   1.000
_cell.length_c   1.000
_cell.angle_alpha   90.00
_cell.angle_beta   90.00
_cell.angle_gamma   90.00
#
_symmetry.space_group_name_H-M   'P 1'
#
loop_
_entity.id
_entity.type
_entity.pdbx_description
1 polymer ?
#
loop_
_entity_poly.entity_id
_entity_poly.type
_entity_poly.pdbx_seq_one_letter_code
_entity_poly.pdbx_strand_id
1 'polypeptide(L)'
;MRRIAPAVLVASWTLLVGSLPAHAAPTVDEHTRHPRDNTPDHSYSYSTKTSYEPGQNPRTYQRAPRGFVPVFTENVSRHGSRAAGDSDDGDLLLTLWDRAREEGQLTRLGEDFGPDVRALLAAMAKVGYGNLSGRGKQELHGTAVRMAQRLPQLLDTIVKNGESIDIVSSGQGRAVDSGTVFTDALTQADPALKPLVGPARTDKDLLYFHKSAGGAAYRKWLADDQRLASTLKGLTDRPATRAAARHVLEKIFKPAFVQRIADGEFSSAGDDVTAAKAVYNLYGIAPAMRAESPNGRGWHLDRYLAPRDAEWFGYLNDAEEFYEKGPSFADSNITYKMADVLLDDFFKQVEAKRDGTGKLGAELRFTHAEEIIPLAALMGLPGSTVPAAPQEPYTYADNPWRGASVAPMATNIQWDVFRKGDTYLVRMLYNEKETAFKAGCRPIAKGSRFYDVQELERCFGRTAT
;
A
#
# COMPACT_ATOMS: atom_id res chain seq x y z
N MET A 1 -63.53 -5.13 29.92
CA MET A 1 -62.56 -4.91 31.01
C MET A 1 -61.70 -6.16 31.17
N ARG A 2 -60.38 -5.98 31.25
CA ARG A 2 -59.33 -6.88 31.78
C ARG A 2 -59.04 -8.24 31.09
N ARG A 3 -58.00 -8.14 30.24
CA ARG A 3 -56.74 -8.92 30.11
C ARG A 3 -56.74 -10.44 29.84
N ILE A 4 -55.87 -10.74 28.88
CA ILE A 4 -55.54 -11.98 28.16
C ILE A 4 -54.36 -12.70 28.84
N ALA A 5 -54.37 -14.04 28.82
CA ALA A 5 -53.18 -14.91 28.66
C ALA A 5 -53.62 -16.36 28.34
N PRO A 6 -53.02 -17.05 27.34
CA PRO A 6 -53.19 -18.49 27.14
C PRO A 6 -51.93 -19.27 27.57
N ALA A 7 -52.14 -20.47 28.14
CA ALA A 7 -51.10 -21.46 28.37
C ALA A 7 -51.35 -22.64 27.42
N VAL A 8 -50.34 -23.02 26.65
CA VAL A 8 -50.35 -24.21 25.77
C VAL A 8 -49.26 -25.16 26.23
N LEU A 9 -49.69 -26.42 26.42
CA LEU A 9 -48.90 -27.60 26.73
C LEU A 9 -47.94 -27.96 25.59
N VAL A 10 -46.69 -28.28 25.94
CA VAL A 10 -45.73 -28.93 25.04
C VAL A 10 -45.66 -30.41 25.42
N ALA A 11 -46.05 -31.26 24.49
CA ALA A 11 -45.79 -32.69 24.52
C ALA A 11 -44.40 -32.97 23.93
N SER A 12 -43.72 -33.93 24.55
CA SER A 12 -42.47 -34.55 24.13
C SER A 12 -42.59 -35.16 22.72
N TRP A 13 -41.48 -35.52 22.09
CA TRP A 13 -41.18 -36.87 21.56
C TRP A 13 -39.77 -36.92 20.92
N THR A 14 -39.28 -38.14 20.87
CA THR A 14 -37.91 -38.66 20.72
C THR A 14 -37.25 -38.53 19.35
N LEU A 15 -35.91 -38.57 19.40
CA LEU A 15 -34.93 -38.77 18.32
C LEU A 15 -35.18 -40.00 17.44
N LEU A 16 -34.91 -39.88 16.13
CA LEU A 16 -34.14 -40.87 15.35
C LEU A 16 -33.64 -40.32 14.01
N VAL A 17 -32.30 -40.35 13.91
CA VAL A 17 -31.36 -40.42 12.78
C VAL A 17 -31.91 -40.37 11.34
N GLY A 18 -31.41 -39.41 10.57
CA GLY A 18 -31.35 -39.42 9.11
C GLY A 18 -30.08 -38.72 8.63
N SER A 19 -29.14 -39.49 8.10
CA SER A 19 -27.84 -39.05 7.56
C SER A 19 -27.97 -38.39 6.19
N LEU A 20 -27.35 -37.21 6.01
CA LEU A 20 -27.10 -36.58 4.71
C LEU A 20 -25.68 -35.97 4.68
N PRO A 21 -25.02 -35.91 3.50
CA PRO A 21 -23.57 -35.74 3.40
C PRO A 21 -23.17 -34.28 3.58
N ALA A 22 -22.22 -34.05 4.49
CA ALA A 22 -21.54 -32.77 4.65
C ALA A 22 -20.74 -32.46 3.37
N HIS A 23 -21.12 -31.38 2.70
CA HIS A 23 -20.29 -30.77 1.66
C HIS A 23 -19.08 -30.13 2.35
N ALA A 24 -17.92 -30.77 2.21
CA ALA A 24 -16.65 -30.22 2.64
C ALA A 24 -16.32 -28.98 1.79
N ALA A 25 -16.31 -27.81 2.43
CA ALA A 25 -15.65 -26.63 1.89
C ALA A 25 -14.12 -26.90 1.86
N PRO A 26 -13.39 -26.47 0.81
CA PRO A 26 -11.96 -26.67 0.77
C PRO A 26 -11.30 -25.72 1.78
N THR A 27 -10.66 -26.30 2.79
CA THR A 27 -9.77 -25.59 3.72
C THR A 27 -8.60 -25.02 2.92
N VAL A 28 -8.48 -23.69 2.95
CA VAL A 28 -7.30 -22.98 2.45
C VAL A 28 -6.20 -23.23 3.46
N ASP A 29 -5.12 -23.84 3.00
CA ASP A 29 -3.92 -24.13 3.79
C ASP A 29 -3.18 -22.80 4.03
N GLU A 30 -3.48 -22.18 5.17
CA GLU A 30 -2.77 -21.02 5.68
C GLU A 30 -1.86 -21.50 6.82
N HIS A 31 -0.59 -21.12 6.77
CA HIS A 31 0.50 -21.39 7.72
C HIS A 31 1.41 -22.59 7.43
N THR A 32 2.39 -22.34 6.55
CA THR A 32 3.76 -22.81 6.79
C THR A 32 4.69 -21.61 7.02
N ARG A 33 4.67 -21.05 8.25
CA ARG A 33 5.78 -20.26 8.78
C ARG A 33 6.60 -21.16 9.73
N HIS A 34 7.92 -21.09 9.64
CA HIS A 34 8.84 -21.88 10.46
C HIS A 34 8.70 -21.54 11.96
N PRO A 35 8.87 -22.50 12.89
CA PRO A 35 8.55 -22.31 14.32
C PRO A 35 9.62 -21.54 15.13
N ARG A 36 10.34 -20.58 14.53
CA ARG A 36 11.43 -19.85 15.21
C ARG A 36 11.27 -18.33 15.31
N ASP A 37 10.20 -17.74 14.79
CA ASP A 37 9.88 -16.32 15.01
C ASP A 37 8.63 -16.19 15.88
N ASN A 38 8.82 -16.15 17.20
CA ASN A 38 7.81 -15.72 18.18
C ASN A 38 8.02 -14.23 18.54
N THR A 39 8.24 -13.38 17.54
CA THR A 39 7.97 -11.94 17.66
C THR A 39 6.57 -11.69 17.08
N PRO A 40 5.67 -10.96 17.77
CA PRO A 40 4.41 -10.56 17.17
C PRO A 40 4.70 -9.85 15.84
N ASP A 41 3.96 -10.20 14.79
CA ASP A 41 4.13 -9.64 13.46
C ASP A 41 3.70 -8.17 13.47
N HIS A 42 4.61 -7.29 13.89
CA HIS A 42 4.41 -5.85 13.95
C HIS A 42 4.37 -5.21 12.54
N SER A 43 4.32 -5.98 11.46
CA SER A 43 4.38 -5.45 10.08
C SER A 43 3.26 -4.48 9.74
N TYR A 44 2.10 -4.57 10.42
CA TYR A 44 0.98 -3.66 10.18
C TYR A 44 1.15 -2.28 10.82
N SER A 45 1.99 -2.14 11.87
CA SER A 45 2.12 -0.87 12.60
C SER A 45 2.75 0.24 11.76
N TYR A 46 3.42 -0.10 10.66
CA TYR A 46 4.00 0.89 9.76
C TYR A 46 3.01 1.41 8.70
N SER A 47 1.79 0.87 8.60
CA SER A 47 0.79 1.29 7.62
C SER A 47 1.39 1.38 6.20
N THR A 48 1.06 2.39 5.40
CA THR A 48 1.62 2.62 4.06
C THR A 48 3.12 3.00 4.07
N LYS A 49 3.78 3.11 5.23
CA LYS A 49 5.24 3.29 5.33
C LYS A 49 6.01 1.97 5.43
N THR A 50 5.30 0.84 5.49
CA THR A 50 5.89 -0.51 5.46
C THR A 50 6.84 -0.64 4.29
N SER A 51 8.06 -1.09 4.54
CA SER A 51 9.05 -1.32 3.49
C SER A 51 8.66 -2.47 2.58
N TYR A 52 9.14 -2.44 1.34
CA TYR A 52 8.77 -3.43 0.34
C TYR A 52 9.50 -4.76 0.55
N GLU A 53 8.79 -5.87 0.34
CA GLU A 53 9.33 -7.19 0.12
C GLU A 53 8.49 -7.91 -0.96
N PRO A 54 9.08 -8.76 -1.82
CA PRO A 54 8.30 -9.52 -2.80
C PRO A 54 7.36 -10.51 -2.11
N GLY A 55 6.08 -10.48 -2.47
CA GLY A 55 5.03 -11.28 -1.83
C GLY A 55 5.03 -12.77 -2.19
N GLN A 56 5.83 -13.18 -3.17
CA GLN A 56 6.00 -14.57 -3.57
C GLN A 56 7.40 -14.78 -4.15
N ASN A 57 7.96 -15.98 -3.94
CA ASN A 57 9.20 -16.37 -4.61
C ASN A 57 8.95 -16.53 -6.13
N PRO A 58 9.63 -15.79 -7.01
CA PRO A 58 9.39 -15.84 -8.45
C PRO A 58 9.55 -17.23 -9.09
N ARG A 59 10.35 -18.11 -8.46
CA ARG A 59 10.54 -19.50 -8.94
C ARG A 59 9.29 -20.37 -8.77
N THR A 60 8.30 -19.91 -7.99
CA THR A 60 7.05 -20.64 -7.71
C THR A 60 5.87 -20.15 -8.53
N TYR A 61 6.06 -19.16 -9.40
CA TYR A 61 4.99 -18.70 -10.29
C TYR A 61 4.51 -19.82 -11.21
N GLN A 62 3.21 -19.82 -11.52
CA GLN A 62 2.65 -20.72 -12.51
C GLN A 62 3.33 -20.49 -13.86
N ARG A 63 3.69 -21.59 -14.52
CA ARG A 63 4.20 -21.56 -15.89
C ARG A 63 3.07 -21.19 -16.86
N ALA A 64 3.42 -20.43 -17.89
CA ALA A 64 2.49 -20.16 -18.99
C ALA A 64 1.97 -21.49 -19.58
N PRO A 65 0.69 -21.56 -19.99
CA PRO A 65 0.15 -22.77 -20.61
C PRO A 65 0.91 -23.17 -21.87
N ARG A 66 0.86 -24.45 -22.24
CA ARG A 66 1.66 -24.98 -23.36
C ARG A 66 1.43 -24.21 -24.67
N GLY A 67 2.52 -23.66 -25.20
CA GLY A 67 2.56 -22.92 -26.46
C GLY A 67 2.33 -21.42 -26.33
N PHE A 68 2.07 -20.91 -25.12
CA PHE A 68 2.05 -19.48 -24.85
C PHE A 68 3.46 -18.97 -24.56
N VAL A 69 3.85 -17.86 -25.20
CA VAL A 69 5.12 -17.17 -24.98
C VAL A 69 4.86 -15.74 -24.52
N PRO A 70 5.67 -15.16 -23.61
CA PRO A 70 5.48 -13.78 -23.19
C PRO A 70 5.75 -12.83 -24.36
N VAL A 71 4.90 -11.83 -24.54
CA VAL A 71 4.98 -10.86 -25.65
C VAL A 71 4.95 -9.40 -25.20
N PHE A 72 4.53 -9.13 -23.96
CA PHE A 72 4.49 -7.79 -23.40
C PHE A 72 4.45 -7.87 -21.86
N THR A 73 4.97 -6.85 -21.20
CA THR A 73 4.80 -6.68 -19.75
C THR A 73 4.59 -5.21 -19.44
N GLU A 74 3.79 -4.92 -18.44
CA GLU A 74 3.62 -3.56 -17.95
C GLU A 74 3.53 -3.52 -16.44
N ASN A 75 3.80 -2.35 -15.88
CA ASN A 75 3.55 -2.11 -14.48
C ASN A 75 2.95 -0.73 -14.19
N VAL A 76 2.50 -0.60 -12.96
CA VAL A 76 2.51 0.66 -12.23
C VAL A 76 3.11 0.41 -10.86
N SER A 77 4.09 1.23 -10.49
CA SER A 77 4.83 1.11 -9.23
C SER A 77 4.74 2.40 -8.43
N ARG A 78 4.38 2.31 -7.15
CA ARG A 78 4.66 3.37 -6.19
C ARG A 78 6.17 3.61 -6.14
N HIS A 79 6.59 4.83 -5.88
CA HIS A 79 7.96 5.12 -5.53
C HIS A 79 8.49 4.24 -4.38
N GLY A 80 9.80 4.04 -4.33
CA GLY A 80 10.45 3.33 -3.24
C GLY A 80 10.41 4.10 -1.91
N SER A 81 10.93 3.47 -0.86
CA SER A 81 11.17 4.08 0.45
C SER A 81 11.87 5.45 0.30
N ARG A 82 11.45 6.42 1.12
CA ARG A 82 11.89 7.82 1.02
C ARG A 82 12.14 8.44 2.39
N ALA A 83 12.86 9.55 2.41
CA ALA A 83 12.88 10.45 3.55
C ALA A 83 11.48 11.07 3.80
N ALA A 84 11.25 11.59 5.01
CA ALA A 84 10.05 12.37 5.33
C ALA A 84 9.90 13.56 4.36
N GLY A 85 8.67 14.08 4.22
CA GLY A 85 8.40 15.18 3.28
C GLY A 85 9.08 16.50 3.67
N ASP A 86 9.29 16.68 4.96
CA ASP A 86 9.84 17.85 5.64
C ASP A 86 10.36 17.42 7.04
N SER A 87 10.77 18.38 7.86
CA SER A 87 11.26 18.18 9.23
C SER A 87 10.21 18.39 10.32
N ASP A 88 8.97 18.78 9.96
CA ASP A 88 8.02 19.40 10.89
C ASP A 88 7.72 18.53 12.12
N ASP A 89 7.46 17.23 11.93
CA ASP A 89 7.24 16.28 13.02
C ASP A 89 8.44 16.26 13.99
N GLY A 90 9.66 16.26 13.45
CA GLY A 90 10.88 16.23 14.24
C GLY A 90 11.15 17.55 14.96
N ASP A 91 10.94 18.68 14.30
CA ASP A 91 11.16 20.01 14.87
C ASP A 91 10.15 20.31 15.99
N LEU A 92 8.90 19.90 15.82
CA LEU A 92 7.86 19.93 16.85
C LEU A 92 8.32 19.16 18.10
N LEU A 93 8.76 17.91 17.90
CA LEU A 93 9.21 17.05 18.99
C LEU A 93 10.45 17.59 19.69
N LEU A 94 11.40 18.14 18.95
CA LEU A 94 12.61 18.74 19.50
C LEU A 94 12.32 20.02 20.28
N THR A 95 11.31 20.80 19.88
CA THR A 95 10.85 21.97 20.64
C THR A 95 10.32 21.55 22.02
N LEU A 96 9.46 20.54 22.08
CA LEU A 96 8.97 19.98 23.35
C LEU A 96 10.10 19.37 24.18
N TRP A 97 11.01 18.65 23.51
CA TRP A 97 12.14 17.98 24.15
C TRP A 97 13.15 18.96 24.77
N ASP A 98 13.53 20.02 24.06
CA ASP A 98 14.47 21.03 24.57
C ASP A 98 13.87 21.73 25.80
N ARG A 99 12.56 22.05 25.77
CA ARG A 99 11.87 22.64 26.92
C ARG A 99 11.81 21.69 28.12
N ALA A 100 11.43 20.43 27.89
CA ALA A 100 11.40 19.44 28.95
C ALA A 100 12.79 19.19 29.56
N ARG A 101 13.85 19.23 28.75
CA ARG A 101 15.24 19.11 29.23
C ARG A 101 15.61 20.25 30.16
N GLU A 102 15.33 21.50 29.78
CA GLU A 102 15.62 22.69 30.60
C GLU A 102 14.93 22.63 31.97
N GLU A 103 13.73 22.07 32.04
CA GLU A 103 12.95 21.94 33.26
C GLU A 103 13.20 20.63 34.04
N GLY A 104 14.12 19.79 33.58
CA GLY A 104 14.39 18.48 34.19
C GLY A 104 13.19 17.52 34.12
N GLN A 105 12.37 17.63 33.08
CA GLN A 105 11.13 16.88 32.86
C GLN A 105 11.25 15.73 31.85
N LEU A 106 12.47 15.36 31.43
CA LEU A 106 12.70 14.14 30.65
C LEU A 106 12.65 12.89 31.53
N THR A 107 12.20 11.77 30.98
CA THR A 107 12.47 10.45 31.58
C THR A 107 13.92 10.04 31.25
N ARG A 108 14.42 8.98 31.91
CA ARG A 108 15.73 8.40 31.55
C ARG A 108 15.80 8.01 30.07
N LEU A 109 14.72 7.42 29.53
CA LEU A 109 14.66 7.07 28.11
C LEU A 109 14.53 8.33 27.24
N GLY A 110 13.80 9.34 27.71
CA GLY A 110 13.64 10.62 27.05
C GLY A 110 14.95 11.37 26.82
N GLU A 111 15.96 11.21 27.69
CA GLU A 111 17.28 11.80 27.49
C GLU A 111 17.94 11.38 26.16
N ASP A 112 17.72 10.14 25.72
CA ASP A 112 18.26 9.61 24.45
C ASP A 112 17.43 10.03 23.23
N PHE A 113 16.15 10.37 23.43
CA PHE A 113 15.19 10.65 22.34
C PHE A 113 15.62 11.83 21.45
N GLY A 114 15.98 12.97 22.06
CA GLY A 114 16.37 14.17 21.31
C GLY A 114 17.57 13.94 20.39
N PRO A 115 18.70 13.41 20.88
CA PRO A 115 19.84 13.03 20.04
C PRO A 115 19.48 12.08 18.90
N ASP A 116 18.67 11.05 19.16
CA ASP A 116 18.23 10.09 18.13
C ASP A 116 17.40 10.77 17.03
N VAL A 117 16.44 11.63 17.42
CA VAL A 117 15.62 12.41 16.47
C VAL A 117 16.50 13.35 15.65
N ARG A 118 17.44 14.09 16.26
CA ARG A 118 18.38 14.97 15.53
C ARG A 118 19.23 14.20 14.52
N ALA A 119 19.71 13.01 14.88
CA ALA A 119 20.48 12.17 13.97
C ALA A 119 19.65 11.70 12.77
N LEU A 120 18.40 11.28 13.00
CA LEU A 120 17.47 10.90 11.92
C LEU A 120 17.14 12.07 11.01
N LEU A 121 16.84 13.26 11.56
CA LEU A 121 16.60 14.47 10.77
C LEU A 121 17.81 14.87 9.95
N ALA A 122 19.03 14.80 10.51
CA ALA A 122 20.25 15.08 9.78
C ALA A 122 20.46 14.11 8.59
N ALA A 123 20.13 12.83 8.76
CA ALA A 123 20.17 11.87 7.67
C ALA A 123 19.10 12.13 6.60
N MET A 124 17.87 12.48 7.00
CA MET A 124 16.82 12.86 6.05
C MET A 124 17.19 14.13 5.27
N ALA A 125 17.75 15.14 5.93
CA ALA A 125 18.26 16.34 5.27
C ALA A 125 19.40 16.03 4.30
N LYS A 126 20.30 15.10 4.64
CA LYS A 126 21.40 14.66 3.75
C LYS A 126 20.88 13.95 2.50
N VAL A 127 19.83 13.13 2.63
CA VAL A 127 19.15 12.52 1.48
C VAL A 127 18.37 13.58 0.67
N GLY A 128 17.91 14.62 1.35
CA GLY A 128 16.93 15.59 0.86
C GLY A 128 15.52 15.12 1.21
N TYR A 129 14.77 15.98 1.89
CA TYR A 129 13.39 15.68 2.27
C TYR A 129 12.53 15.35 1.03
N GLY A 130 11.75 14.28 1.13
CA GLY A 130 10.91 13.74 0.06
C GLY A 130 11.63 12.84 -0.97
N ASN A 131 12.96 12.81 -1.00
CA ASN A 131 13.74 12.03 -1.95
C ASN A 131 13.83 10.54 -1.56
N LEU A 132 14.15 9.69 -2.53
CA LEU A 132 14.37 8.26 -2.29
C LEU A 132 15.55 8.01 -1.35
N SER A 133 15.32 7.17 -0.35
CA SER A 133 16.39 6.64 0.50
C SER A 133 17.18 5.55 -0.24
N GLY A 134 18.32 5.16 0.31
CA GLY A 134 19.09 4.00 -0.15
C GLY A 134 18.25 2.72 -0.12
N ARG A 135 17.35 2.58 0.86
CA ARG A 135 16.39 1.45 0.86
C ARG A 135 15.44 1.52 -0.34
N GLY A 136 14.88 2.70 -0.65
CA GLY A 136 13.98 2.84 -1.79
C GLY A 136 14.63 2.50 -3.12
N LYS A 137 15.90 2.86 -3.27
CA LYS A 137 16.71 2.47 -4.44
C LYS A 137 16.89 0.95 -4.52
N GLN A 138 17.16 0.28 -3.40
CA GLN A 138 17.31 -1.18 -3.35
C GLN A 138 16.00 -1.91 -3.67
N GLU A 139 14.87 -1.42 -3.17
CA GLU A 139 13.54 -2.00 -3.42
C GLU A 139 13.24 -2.04 -4.93
N LEU A 140 13.41 -0.90 -5.61
CA LEU A 140 13.13 -0.77 -7.04
C LEU A 140 14.14 -1.50 -7.92
N HIS A 141 15.42 -1.40 -7.59
CA HIS A 141 16.47 -2.17 -8.26
C HIS A 141 16.16 -3.68 -8.15
N GLY A 142 15.79 -4.16 -6.97
CA GLY A 142 15.42 -5.55 -6.74
C GLY A 142 14.23 -5.99 -7.61
N THR A 143 13.18 -5.16 -7.70
CA THR A 143 12.00 -5.44 -8.53
C THR A 143 12.36 -5.51 -10.02
N ALA A 144 13.21 -4.62 -10.52
CA ALA A 144 13.69 -4.64 -11.90
C ALA A 144 14.49 -5.92 -12.22
N VAL A 145 15.42 -6.29 -11.35
CA VAL A 145 16.21 -7.53 -11.50
C VAL A 145 15.30 -8.77 -11.49
N ARG A 146 14.30 -8.82 -10.63
CA ARG A 146 13.34 -9.93 -10.58
C ARG A 146 12.43 -9.97 -11.81
N MET A 147 12.07 -8.82 -12.39
CA MET A 147 11.36 -8.76 -13.68
C MET A 147 12.21 -9.37 -14.80
N ALA A 148 13.48 -8.99 -14.91
CA ALA A 148 14.40 -9.56 -15.91
C ALA A 148 14.55 -11.08 -15.75
N GLN A 149 14.69 -11.56 -14.51
CA GLN A 149 14.77 -13.00 -14.21
C GLN A 149 13.46 -13.75 -14.50
N ARG A 150 12.31 -13.09 -14.37
CA ARG A 150 10.97 -13.68 -14.59
C ARG A 150 10.64 -13.80 -16.08
N LEU A 151 11.13 -12.89 -16.92
CA LEU A 151 10.73 -12.75 -18.32
C LEU A 151 11.92 -12.72 -19.31
N PRO A 152 12.92 -13.61 -19.21
CA PRO A 152 14.09 -13.56 -20.09
C PRO A 152 13.71 -13.70 -21.58
N GLN A 153 12.76 -14.58 -21.91
CA GLN A 153 12.27 -14.75 -23.28
C GLN A 153 11.60 -13.48 -23.85
N LEU A 154 10.95 -12.68 -22.99
CA LEU A 154 10.37 -11.42 -23.42
C LEU A 154 11.48 -10.44 -23.76
N LEU A 155 12.49 -10.29 -22.88
CA LEU A 155 13.60 -9.37 -23.11
C LEU A 155 14.35 -9.72 -24.41
N ASP A 156 14.62 -11.01 -24.66
CA ASP A 156 15.19 -11.47 -25.94
C ASP A 156 14.33 -11.08 -27.15
N THR A 157 13.00 -11.16 -27.00
CA THR A 157 12.04 -10.80 -28.05
C THR A 157 12.04 -9.30 -28.31
N ILE A 158 12.07 -8.50 -27.24
CA ILE A 158 12.16 -7.04 -27.32
C ILE A 158 13.41 -6.63 -28.10
N VAL A 159 14.56 -7.20 -27.74
CA VAL A 159 15.85 -6.95 -28.44
C VAL A 159 15.80 -7.38 -29.89
N LYS A 160 15.35 -8.60 -30.16
CA LYS A 160 15.30 -9.16 -31.52
C LYS A 160 14.40 -8.34 -32.46
N ASN A 161 13.27 -7.88 -31.94
CA ASN A 161 12.26 -7.17 -32.74
C ASN A 161 12.46 -5.65 -32.75
N GLY A 162 13.36 -5.12 -31.92
CA GLY A 162 13.53 -3.67 -31.74
C GLY A 162 12.30 -3.01 -31.12
N GLU A 163 11.59 -3.70 -30.23
CA GLU A 163 10.42 -3.15 -29.54
C GLU A 163 10.86 -2.12 -28.50
N SER A 164 10.11 -1.03 -28.36
CA SER A 164 10.47 0.04 -27.41
C SER A 164 10.01 -0.28 -25.98
N ILE A 165 10.74 0.24 -25.00
CA ILE A 165 10.35 0.24 -23.59
C ILE A 165 10.02 1.68 -23.22
N ASP A 166 8.76 1.95 -22.85
CA ASP A 166 8.34 3.28 -22.41
C ASP A 166 8.44 3.42 -20.89
N ILE A 167 8.89 4.60 -20.45
CA ILE A 167 9.07 4.94 -19.03
C ILE A 167 8.22 6.17 -18.73
N VAL A 168 7.24 6.02 -17.84
CA VAL A 168 6.28 7.08 -17.51
C VAL A 168 6.30 7.35 -16.02
N SER A 169 6.27 8.63 -15.64
CA SER A 169 6.14 9.00 -14.23
C SER A 169 5.09 10.10 -14.03
N SER A 170 4.68 10.29 -12.78
CA SER A 170 3.88 11.46 -12.35
C SER A 170 4.61 12.79 -12.50
N GLY A 171 5.93 12.78 -12.76
CA GLY A 171 6.79 13.95 -12.78
C GLY A 171 7.23 14.45 -11.39
N GLN A 172 6.76 13.82 -10.31
CA GLN A 172 7.28 14.11 -8.97
C GLN A 172 8.67 13.49 -8.81
N GLY A 173 9.63 14.23 -8.26
CA GLY A 173 11.05 13.83 -8.21
C GLY A 173 11.28 12.38 -7.76
N ARG A 174 10.69 11.97 -6.64
CA ARG A 174 10.79 10.57 -6.15
C ARG A 174 10.23 9.51 -7.10
N ALA A 175 9.21 9.82 -7.91
CA ALA A 175 8.66 8.91 -8.90
C ALA A 175 9.52 8.88 -10.17
N VAL A 176 10.07 10.03 -10.58
CA VAL A 176 11.08 10.11 -11.66
C VAL A 176 12.32 9.30 -11.29
N ASP A 177 12.90 9.53 -10.12
CA ASP A 177 14.07 8.80 -9.60
C ASP A 177 13.79 7.30 -9.51
N SER A 178 12.56 6.92 -9.17
CA SER A 178 12.13 5.53 -9.11
C SER A 178 12.20 4.86 -10.48
N GLY A 179 11.71 5.55 -11.51
CA GLY A 179 11.78 5.10 -12.90
C GLY A 179 13.22 4.98 -13.39
N THR A 180 14.07 5.95 -13.06
CA THR A 180 15.51 5.90 -13.38
C THR A 180 16.18 4.68 -12.74
N VAL A 181 16.03 4.49 -11.43
CA VAL A 181 16.64 3.35 -10.73
C VAL A 181 16.18 2.01 -11.30
N PHE A 182 14.90 1.87 -11.58
CA PHE A 182 14.34 0.64 -12.15
C PHE A 182 14.91 0.36 -13.55
N THR A 183 14.94 1.38 -14.40
CA THR A 183 15.42 1.28 -15.78
C THR A 183 16.92 1.02 -15.85
N ASP A 184 17.71 1.67 -15.00
CA ASP A 184 19.15 1.43 -14.87
C ASP A 184 19.42 -0.02 -14.45
N ALA A 185 18.68 -0.54 -13.47
CA ALA A 185 18.81 -1.92 -13.03
C ALA A 185 18.41 -2.92 -14.12
N LEU A 186 17.34 -2.65 -14.85
CA LEU A 186 16.89 -3.49 -15.98
C LEU A 186 17.94 -3.55 -17.09
N THR A 187 18.50 -2.39 -17.48
CA THR A 187 19.52 -2.29 -18.54
C THR A 187 20.92 -2.72 -18.08
N GLN A 188 21.18 -2.82 -16.78
CA GLN A 188 22.36 -3.49 -16.24
C GLN A 188 22.22 -5.00 -16.30
N ALA A 189 21.00 -5.53 -16.04
CA ALA A 189 20.72 -6.96 -16.16
C ALA A 189 20.76 -7.43 -17.62
N ASP A 190 20.30 -6.60 -18.56
CA ASP A 190 20.43 -6.83 -20.00
C ASP A 190 20.82 -5.53 -20.75
N PRO A 191 22.12 -5.34 -21.02
CA PRO A 191 22.62 -4.16 -21.74
C PRO A 191 22.07 -3.97 -23.15
N ALA A 192 21.55 -5.02 -23.80
CA ALA A 192 20.98 -4.92 -25.14
C ALA A 192 19.65 -4.14 -25.17
N LEU A 193 19.02 -3.93 -24.01
CA LEU A 193 17.80 -3.13 -23.87
C LEU A 193 18.06 -1.61 -23.93
N LYS A 194 19.29 -1.15 -23.66
CA LYS A 194 19.62 0.29 -23.61
C LYS A 194 19.14 1.11 -24.82
N PRO A 195 19.38 0.69 -26.08
CA PRO A 195 18.91 1.46 -27.24
C PRO A 195 17.39 1.42 -27.45
N LEU A 196 16.67 0.59 -26.68
CA LEU A 196 15.22 0.37 -26.82
C LEU A 196 14.42 1.13 -25.76
N VAL A 197 15.07 1.63 -24.72
CA VAL A 197 14.46 2.51 -23.72
C VAL A 197 14.20 3.87 -24.35
N GLY A 198 12.92 4.23 -24.46
CA GLY A 198 12.50 5.53 -24.94
C GLY A 198 12.83 6.66 -23.94
N PRO A 199 12.75 7.93 -24.36
CA PRO A 199 12.89 9.05 -23.45
C PRO A 199 11.80 9.00 -22.38
N ALA A 200 12.19 9.04 -21.09
CA ALA A 200 11.23 9.04 -20.01
C ALA A 200 10.28 10.25 -20.12
N ARG A 201 8.98 10.01 -19.97
CA ARG A 201 7.93 11.03 -20.06
C ARG A 201 7.18 11.21 -18.76
N THR A 202 6.55 12.38 -18.63
CA THR A 202 5.65 12.71 -17.51
C THR A 202 4.22 12.68 -18.00
N ASP A 203 3.35 12.01 -17.26
CA ASP A 203 1.91 12.03 -17.50
C ASP A 203 1.17 12.18 -16.17
N LYS A 204 0.77 13.41 -15.85
CA LYS A 204 0.07 13.74 -14.60
C LYS A 204 -1.39 13.34 -14.64
N ASP A 205 -2.01 13.33 -15.81
CA ASP A 205 -3.40 12.91 -15.93
C ASP A 205 -3.53 11.40 -15.73
N LEU A 206 -2.51 10.63 -16.12
CA LEU A 206 -2.43 9.19 -15.91
C LEU A 206 -1.90 8.79 -14.52
N LEU A 207 -0.84 9.43 -14.03
CA LEU A 207 -0.07 8.98 -12.85
C LEU A 207 -0.09 9.95 -11.67
N TYR A 208 -0.93 10.99 -11.74
CA TYR A 208 -1.18 11.93 -10.65
C TYR A 208 -2.64 12.40 -10.63
N PHE A 209 -3.56 11.50 -11.03
CA PHE A 209 -4.96 11.85 -11.33
C PHE A 209 -5.71 12.46 -10.14
N HIS A 210 -5.33 12.14 -8.90
CA HIS A 210 -5.95 12.71 -7.70
C HIS A 210 -5.77 14.25 -7.61
N LYS A 211 -4.73 14.79 -8.23
CA LYS A 211 -4.43 16.24 -8.31
C LYS A 211 -4.64 16.83 -9.71
N SER A 212 -4.89 16.02 -10.72
CA SER A 212 -5.17 16.48 -12.08
C SER A 212 -6.61 17.00 -12.24
N ALA A 213 -7.00 17.38 -13.47
CA ALA A 213 -8.39 17.76 -13.75
C ALA A 213 -9.37 16.61 -13.46
N GLY A 214 -8.97 15.36 -13.74
CA GLY A 214 -9.79 14.15 -13.50
C GLY A 214 -10.17 13.94 -12.03
N GLY A 215 -9.30 14.34 -11.09
CA GLY A 215 -9.54 14.25 -9.65
C GLY A 215 -10.32 15.42 -9.03
N ALA A 216 -10.89 16.34 -9.81
CA ALA A 216 -11.55 17.53 -9.25
C ALA A 216 -12.73 17.19 -8.34
N ALA A 217 -13.60 16.25 -8.74
CA ALA A 217 -14.72 15.80 -7.92
C ALA A 217 -14.27 15.13 -6.63
N TYR A 218 -13.20 14.33 -6.70
CA TYR A 218 -12.55 13.70 -5.55
C TYR A 218 -12.02 14.74 -4.56
N ARG A 219 -11.26 15.75 -5.02
CA ARG A 219 -10.74 16.81 -4.14
C ARG A 219 -11.84 17.63 -3.49
N LYS A 220 -12.92 17.91 -4.23
CA LYS A 220 -14.10 18.58 -3.67
C LYS A 220 -14.75 17.71 -2.58
N TRP A 221 -14.90 16.42 -2.83
CA TRP A 221 -15.45 15.48 -1.85
C TRP A 221 -14.60 15.42 -0.58
N LEU A 222 -13.27 15.29 -0.69
CA LEU A 222 -12.36 15.31 0.46
C LEU A 222 -12.52 16.56 1.32
N ALA A 223 -12.69 17.73 0.70
CA ALA A 223 -12.80 19.00 1.40
C ALA A 223 -14.16 19.20 2.10
N ASP A 224 -15.24 18.72 1.49
CA ASP A 224 -16.60 19.13 1.87
C ASP A 224 -17.41 18.04 2.58
N ASP A 225 -17.03 16.76 2.46
CA ASP A 225 -17.82 15.64 2.99
C ASP A 225 -17.78 15.59 4.52
N GLN A 226 -18.91 15.97 5.13
CA GLN A 226 -19.07 16.02 6.59
C GLN A 226 -19.02 14.63 7.24
N ARG A 227 -19.38 13.58 6.50
CA ARG A 227 -19.34 12.21 7.02
C ARG A 227 -17.90 11.73 7.14
N LEU A 228 -17.06 11.99 6.13
CA LEU A 228 -15.62 11.76 6.21
C LEU A 228 -15.01 12.50 7.42
N ALA A 229 -15.25 13.81 7.50
CA ALA A 229 -14.68 14.64 8.57
C ALA A 229 -15.10 14.16 9.97
N SER A 230 -16.40 13.85 10.17
CA SER A 230 -16.92 13.36 11.45
C SER A 230 -16.43 11.95 11.79
N THR A 231 -16.25 11.07 10.80
CA THR A 231 -15.73 9.71 11.01
C THR A 231 -14.27 9.76 11.48
N LEU A 232 -13.41 10.49 10.77
CA LEU A 232 -11.99 10.60 11.12
C LEU A 232 -11.80 11.34 12.45
N LYS A 233 -12.53 12.45 12.67
CA LYS A 233 -12.51 13.15 13.95
C LYS A 233 -12.97 12.24 15.10
N GLY A 234 -14.03 11.47 14.89
CA GLY A 234 -14.56 10.53 15.87
C GLY A 234 -13.60 9.39 16.23
N LEU A 235 -12.64 9.06 15.37
CA LEU A 235 -11.55 8.12 15.66
C LEU A 235 -10.43 8.79 16.48
N THR A 236 -10.04 10.00 16.09
CA THR A 236 -8.99 10.78 16.77
C THR A 236 -9.41 11.21 18.18
N ASP A 237 -10.68 11.52 18.40
CA ASP A 237 -11.19 11.98 19.71
C ASP A 237 -11.50 10.85 20.71
N ARG A 238 -11.32 9.58 20.32
CA ARG A 238 -11.62 8.46 21.22
C ARG A 238 -10.79 8.53 22.50
N PRO A 239 -11.35 8.16 23.67
CA PRO A 239 -10.57 8.03 24.90
C PRO A 239 -9.36 7.09 24.74
N ALA A 240 -9.48 6.05 23.91
CA ALA A 240 -8.37 5.17 23.58
C ALA A 240 -7.22 5.89 22.85
N THR A 241 -7.50 6.85 21.97
CA THR A 241 -6.48 7.66 21.28
C THR A 241 -5.75 8.58 22.24
N ARG A 242 -6.47 9.27 23.14
CA ARG A 242 -5.86 10.10 24.18
C ARG A 242 -5.02 9.26 25.15
N ALA A 243 -5.50 8.08 25.53
CA ALA A 243 -4.74 7.15 26.38
C ALA A 243 -3.45 6.65 25.69
N ALA A 244 -3.53 6.28 24.41
CA ALA A 244 -2.35 5.90 23.62
C ALA A 244 -1.37 7.08 23.51
N ALA A 245 -1.85 8.29 23.19
CA ALA A 245 -1.01 9.48 23.12
C ALA A 245 -0.26 9.74 24.42
N ARG A 246 -0.96 9.68 25.55
CA ARG A 246 -0.36 9.77 26.88
C ARG A 246 0.71 8.70 27.11
N HIS A 247 0.46 7.43 26.79
CA HIS A 247 1.44 6.35 26.95
C HIS A 247 2.71 6.57 26.11
N VAL A 248 2.55 7.08 24.87
CA VAL A 248 3.68 7.42 24.00
C VAL A 248 4.51 8.55 24.61
N LEU A 249 3.87 9.64 24.99
CA LEU A 249 4.56 10.81 25.52
C LEU A 249 5.20 10.53 26.89
N GLU A 250 4.58 9.74 27.76
CA GLU A 250 5.13 9.37 29.08
C GLU A 250 6.36 8.46 29.00
N LYS A 251 6.69 7.91 27.82
CA LYS A 251 8.00 7.27 27.60
C LYS A 251 9.14 8.28 27.48
N ILE A 252 8.85 9.49 26.98
CA ILE A 252 9.85 10.53 26.69
C ILE A 252 9.85 11.60 27.80
N PHE A 253 8.67 12.01 28.26
CA PHE A 253 8.45 13.10 29.21
C PHE A 253 7.88 12.58 30.53
N LYS A 254 8.18 13.26 31.65
CA LYS A 254 7.55 12.97 32.94
C LYS A 254 6.05 13.30 32.90
N PRO A 255 5.20 12.61 33.68
CA PRO A 255 3.74 12.79 33.64
C PRO A 255 3.25 14.23 33.80
N ALA A 256 3.92 15.04 34.64
CA ALA A 256 3.55 16.45 34.84
C ALA A 256 3.73 17.31 33.57
N PHE A 257 4.75 17.01 32.76
CA PHE A 257 4.97 17.71 31.48
C PHE A 257 3.99 17.23 30.41
N VAL A 258 3.68 15.93 30.37
CA VAL A 258 2.63 15.40 29.47
C VAL A 258 1.28 16.03 29.75
N GLN A 259 0.93 16.24 31.02
CA GLN A 259 -0.31 16.93 31.38
C GLN A 259 -0.34 18.37 30.84
N ARG A 260 0.77 19.11 30.92
CA ARG A 260 0.87 20.47 30.35
C ARG A 260 0.71 20.51 28.83
N ILE A 261 1.22 19.48 28.12
CA ILE A 261 0.96 19.32 26.67
C ILE A 261 -0.54 19.11 26.43
N ALA A 262 -1.18 18.20 27.19
CA ALA A 262 -2.60 17.91 27.05
C ALA A 262 -3.50 19.12 27.41
N ASP A 263 -3.07 19.94 28.36
CA ASP A 263 -3.75 21.18 28.78
C ASP A 263 -3.54 22.34 27.77
N GLY A 264 -2.72 22.13 26.73
CA GLY A 264 -2.52 23.08 25.64
C GLY A 264 -1.49 24.19 25.92
N GLU A 265 -0.62 24.02 26.92
CA GLU A 265 0.42 25.02 27.25
C GLU A 265 1.38 25.26 26.07
N PHE A 266 1.61 24.24 25.25
CA PHE A 266 2.50 24.27 24.08
C PHE A 266 1.72 24.32 22.77
N SER A 267 0.74 25.21 22.66
CA SER A 267 -0.19 25.27 21.51
C SER A 267 0.49 25.38 20.13
N SER A 268 1.71 25.93 20.04
CA SER A 268 2.51 25.95 18.80
C SER A 268 3.02 24.57 18.36
N ALA A 269 3.07 23.59 19.27
CA ALA A 269 3.44 22.20 19.03
C ALA A 269 2.22 21.26 18.93
N GLY A 270 1.00 21.81 18.88
CA GLY A 270 -0.24 21.03 18.85
C GLY A 270 -0.63 20.44 20.20
N ASP A 271 -1.63 19.55 20.19
CA ASP A 271 -2.08 18.80 21.37
C ASP A 271 -1.27 17.51 21.59
N ASP A 272 -1.57 16.78 22.68
CA ASP A 272 -0.89 15.53 23.02
C ASP A 272 -1.02 14.45 21.93
N VAL A 273 -2.15 14.37 21.25
CA VAL A 273 -2.37 13.45 20.13
C VAL A 273 -1.50 13.84 18.94
N THR A 274 -1.39 15.13 18.63
CA THR A 274 -0.51 15.63 17.56
C THR A 274 0.95 15.29 17.85
N ALA A 275 1.43 15.56 19.06
CA ALA A 275 2.79 15.22 19.47
C ALA A 275 3.05 13.70 19.43
N ALA A 276 2.09 12.87 19.88
CA ALA A 276 2.22 11.41 19.80
C ALA A 276 2.19 10.90 18.35
N LYS A 277 1.37 11.50 17.46
CA LYS A 277 1.37 11.18 16.02
C LYS A 277 2.72 11.53 15.38
N ALA A 278 3.37 12.62 15.80
CA ALA A 278 4.72 12.96 15.35
C ALA A 278 5.76 11.90 15.77
N VAL A 279 5.70 11.38 17.00
CA VAL A 279 6.57 10.25 17.44
C VAL A 279 6.32 9.03 16.57
N TYR A 280 5.06 8.68 16.35
CA TYR A 280 4.67 7.58 15.46
C TYR A 280 5.16 7.80 14.02
N ASN A 281 5.11 9.03 13.50
CA ASN A 281 5.55 9.33 12.15
C ASN A 281 7.05 9.11 11.96
N LEU A 282 7.87 9.51 12.94
CA LEU A 282 9.30 9.21 12.96
C LEU A 282 9.56 7.70 13.11
N TYR A 283 8.82 7.02 13.97
CA TYR A 283 8.87 5.55 14.06
C TYR A 283 8.56 4.89 12.70
N GLY A 284 7.55 5.38 12.00
CA GLY A 284 7.14 4.87 10.70
C GLY A 284 8.13 5.14 9.56
N ILE A 285 8.88 6.25 9.60
CA ILE A 285 9.88 6.57 8.57
C ILE A 285 11.21 5.85 8.79
N ALA A 286 11.52 5.46 10.03
CA ALA A 286 12.80 4.86 10.40
C ALA A 286 13.18 3.62 9.53
N PRO A 287 12.29 2.66 9.24
CA PRO A 287 12.63 1.53 8.37
C PRO A 287 13.02 1.94 6.95
N ALA A 288 12.42 2.99 6.41
CA ALA A 288 12.73 3.55 5.09
C ALA A 288 14.14 4.17 5.06
N MET A 289 14.60 4.71 6.19
CA MET A 289 15.91 5.36 6.32
C MET A 289 17.01 4.39 6.82
N ARG A 290 16.78 3.06 6.84
CA ARG A 290 17.71 2.09 7.43
C ARG A 290 19.10 2.14 6.77
N ALA A 291 19.19 2.36 5.47
CA ALA A 291 20.47 2.43 4.74
C ALA A 291 21.33 3.64 5.20
N GLU A 292 20.68 4.68 5.68
CA GLU A 292 21.31 5.91 6.17
C GLU A 292 21.64 5.86 7.67
N SER A 293 21.21 4.82 8.38
CA SER A 293 21.52 4.66 9.80
C SER A 293 23.01 4.35 10.04
N PRO A 294 23.57 4.73 11.20
CA PRO A 294 24.94 4.38 11.56
C PRO A 294 25.21 2.87 11.44
N ASN A 295 26.16 2.50 10.59
CA ASN A 295 26.53 1.11 10.30
C ASN A 295 25.37 0.22 9.80
N GLY A 296 24.29 0.80 9.28
CA GLY A 296 23.13 0.06 8.75
C GLY A 296 22.32 -0.70 9.81
N ARG A 297 22.46 -0.36 11.10
CA ARG A 297 21.79 -1.07 12.22
C ARG A 297 20.31 -0.68 12.41
N GLY A 298 19.87 0.41 11.80
CA GLY A 298 18.55 1.01 12.00
C GLY A 298 18.58 2.17 13.00
N TRP A 299 17.44 2.84 13.15
CA TRP A 299 17.28 4.02 14.01
C TRP A 299 16.74 3.69 15.41
N HIS A 300 16.26 2.46 15.60
CA HIS A 300 15.80 1.93 16.90
C HIS A 300 14.72 2.76 17.60
N LEU A 301 13.84 3.45 16.85
CA LEU A 301 12.78 4.28 17.43
C LEU A 301 11.64 3.46 18.08
N ASP A 302 11.62 2.14 17.86
CA ASP A 302 10.75 1.20 18.57
C ASP A 302 10.93 1.24 20.10
N ARG A 303 12.08 1.70 20.61
CA ARG A 303 12.28 1.89 22.06
C ARG A 303 11.33 2.95 22.65
N TYR A 304 10.96 3.96 21.86
CA TYR A 304 10.13 5.10 22.28
C TYR A 304 8.63 4.88 22.07
N LEU A 305 8.25 3.80 21.40
CA LEU A 305 6.86 3.53 21.05
C LEU A 305 6.52 2.08 21.34
N ALA A 306 5.64 1.82 22.31
CA ALA A 306 5.27 0.45 22.61
C ALA A 306 4.47 -0.14 21.43
N PRO A 307 4.62 -1.45 21.14
CA PRO A 307 3.94 -2.06 20.00
C PRO A 307 2.42 -1.83 19.93
N ARG A 308 1.72 -1.91 21.07
CA ARG A 308 0.28 -1.64 21.13
C ARG A 308 -0.10 -0.22 20.69
N ASP A 309 0.75 0.77 21.02
CA ASP A 309 0.50 2.16 20.69
C ASP A 309 0.89 2.41 19.23
N ALA A 310 1.95 1.76 18.73
CA ALA A 310 2.29 1.73 17.30
C ALA A 310 1.17 1.12 16.45
N GLU A 311 0.55 0.02 16.89
CA GLU A 311 -0.60 -0.59 16.23
C GLU A 311 -1.82 0.34 16.25
N TRP A 312 -2.07 1.07 17.34
CA TRP A 312 -3.16 2.03 17.42
C TRP A 312 -2.97 3.20 16.45
N PHE A 313 -1.80 3.84 16.44
CA PHE A 313 -1.53 4.93 15.50
C PHE A 313 -1.41 4.43 14.04
N GLY A 314 -0.95 3.19 13.85
CA GLY A 314 -1.02 2.49 12.56
C GLY A 314 -2.44 2.33 12.07
N TYR A 315 -3.36 1.91 12.95
CA TYR A 315 -4.80 1.85 12.65
C TYR A 315 -5.39 3.22 12.31
N LEU A 316 -5.06 4.28 13.05
CA LEU A 316 -5.53 5.63 12.75
C LEU A 316 -5.05 6.11 11.37
N ASN A 317 -3.78 5.87 11.04
CA ASN A 317 -3.23 6.20 9.72
C ASN A 317 -3.90 5.36 8.62
N ASP A 318 -4.13 4.07 8.87
CA ASP A 318 -4.84 3.20 7.95
C ASP A 318 -6.30 3.63 7.75
N ALA A 319 -6.98 4.09 8.79
CA ALA A 319 -8.35 4.59 8.67
C ALA A 319 -8.43 5.84 7.78
N GLU A 320 -7.48 6.78 7.94
CA GLU A 320 -7.33 7.96 7.08
C GLU A 320 -7.15 7.53 5.61
N GLU A 321 -6.18 6.67 5.32
CA GLU A 321 -5.92 6.16 3.96
C GLU A 321 -7.09 5.35 3.38
N PHE A 322 -7.76 4.53 4.19
CA PHE A 322 -8.93 3.75 3.79
C PHE A 322 -10.09 4.63 3.35
N TYR A 323 -10.42 5.65 4.16
CA TYR A 323 -11.57 6.51 3.89
C TYR A 323 -11.29 7.56 2.83
N GLU A 324 -10.07 8.09 2.76
CA GLU A 324 -9.72 9.11 1.78
C GLU A 324 -9.39 8.52 0.42
N LYS A 325 -8.76 7.34 0.34
CA LYS A 325 -8.20 6.83 -0.93
C LYS A 325 -8.66 5.41 -1.29
N GLY A 326 -9.01 4.63 -0.27
CA GLY A 326 -9.40 3.22 -0.39
C GLY A 326 -10.88 2.98 -0.72
N PRO A 327 -11.41 1.79 -0.38
CA PRO A 327 -12.82 1.44 -0.59
C PRO A 327 -13.82 2.39 0.07
N SER A 328 -13.42 3.07 1.16
CA SER A 328 -14.21 4.10 1.83
C SER A 328 -15.63 3.62 2.17
N PHE A 329 -16.63 4.49 2.05
CA PHE A 329 -18.03 4.20 2.37
C PHE A 329 -18.73 3.36 1.29
N ALA A 330 -19.55 2.39 1.72
CA ALA A 330 -20.22 1.41 0.85
C ALA A 330 -21.21 2.00 -0.17
N ASP A 331 -21.62 3.26 0.01
CA ASP A 331 -22.56 3.97 -0.87
C ASP A 331 -21.86 4.88 -1.90
N SER A 332 -20.53 4.86 -1.98
CA SER A 332 -19.76 5.72 -2.88
C SER A 332 -18.55 5.00 -3.48
N ASN A 333 -18.14 5.46 -4.66
CA ASN A 333 -16.89 5.06 -5.30
C ASN A 333 -15.99 6.27 -5.62
N ILE A 334 -16.30 7.44 -5.09
CA ILE A 334 -15.63 8.71 -5.43
C ILE A 334 -14.11 8.67 -5.18
N THR A 335 -13.66 7.91 -4.19
CA THR A 335 -12.26 7.79 -3.77
C THR A 335 -11.43 6.97 -4.76
N TYR A 336 -12.05 6.02 -5.47
CA TYR A 336 -11.33 5.10 -6.34
C TYR A 336 -11.73 5.13 -7.82
N LYS A 337 -12.89 5.67 -8.18
CA LYS A 337 -13.35 5.79 -9.57
C LYS A 337 -12.38 6.58 -10.45
N MET A 338 -11.69 7.57 -9.90
CA MET A 338 -10.70 8.36 -10.65
C MET A 338 -9.52 7.51 -11.19
N ALA A 339 -9.26 6.33 -10.63
CA ALA A 339 -8.25 5.40 -11.14
C ALA A 339 -8.65 4.71 -12.47
N ASP A 340 -9.89 4.92 -12.97
CA ASP A 340 -10.33 4.40 -14.26
C ASP A 340 -9.39 4.82 -15.40
N VAL A 341 -8.80 6.03 -15.34
CA VAL A 341 -7.85 6.50 -16.37
C VAL A 341 -6.60 5.62 -16.46
N LEU A 342 -6.14 5.10 -15.33
CA LEU A 342 -4.97 4.23 -15.26
C LEU A 342 -5.32 2.78 -15.61
N LEU A 343 -6.47 2.29 -15.13
CA LEU A 343 -6.95 0.96 -15.51
C LEU A 343 -7.24 0.89 -17.02
N ASP A 344 -7.82 1.95 -17.59
CA ASP A 344 -8.06 2.06 -19.03
C ASP A 344 -6.76 2.02 -19.84
N ASP A 345 -5.72 2.69 -19.36
CA ASP A 345 -4.41 2.66 -20.01
C ASP A 345 -3.78 1.25 -19.96
N PHE A 346 -3.89 0.51 -18.84
CA PHE A 346 -3.46 -0.90 -18.77
C PHE A 346 -4.08 -1.73 -19.90
N PHE A 347 -5.41 -1.64 -20.06
CA PHE A 347 -6.08 -2.36 -21.14
C PHE A 347 -5.66 -1.88 -22.52
N LYS A 348 -5.56 -0.57 -22.74
CA LYS A 348 -5.12 -0.01 -24.02
C LYS A 348 -3.75 -0.51 -24.45
N GLN A 349 -2.80 -0.69 -23.52
CA GLN A 349 -1.49 -1.24 -23.86
C GLN A 349 -1.57 -2.71 -24.29
N VAL A 350 -2.35 -3.52 -23.57
CA VAL A 350 -2.58 -4.93 -23.94
C VAL A 350 -3.32 -5.04 -25.28
N GLU A 351 -4.36 -4.24 -25.49
CA GLU A 351 -5.14 -4.13 -26.73
C GLU A 351 -4.22 -3.73 -27.90
N ALA A 352 -3.39 -2.70 -27.72
CA ALA A 352 -2.45 -2.26 -28.75
C ALA A 352 -1.42 -3.35 -29.11
N LYS A 353 -0.94 -4.13 -28.15
CA LYS A 353 -0.07 -5.28 -28.41
C LYS A 353 -0.81 -6.40 -29.13
N ARG A 354 -2.05 -6.69 -28.74
CA ARG A 354 -2.91 -7.72 -29.37
C ARG A 354 -3.15 -7.38 -30.83
N ASP A 355 -3.53 -6.13 -31.10
CA ASP A 355 -3.99 -5.67 -32.41
C ASP A 355 -2.82 -5.26 -33.33
N GLY A 356 -1.59 -5.31 -32.83
CA GLY A 356 -0.38 -4.98 -33.59
C GLY A 356 -0.25 -3.48 -33.91
N THR A 357 -0.99 -2.62 -33.21
CA THR A 357 -0.95 -1.16 -33.36
C THR A 357 0.10 -0.53 -32.45
N GLY A 358 0.48 -1.20 -31.36
CA GLY A 358 1.55 -0.81 -30.45
C GLY A 358 2.92 -1.35 -30.86
N LYS A 359 3.98 -0.58 -30.58
CA LYS A 359 5.39 -0.99 -30.80
C LYS A 359 6.12 -1.33 -29.50
N LEU A 360 5.41 -1.31 -28.38
CA LEU A 360 6.00 -1.50 -27.07
C LEU A 360 6.23 -2.98 -26.76
N GLY A 361 7.39 -3.24 -26.17
CA GLY A 361 7.73 -4.48 -25.48
C GLY A 361 7.42 -4.41 -23.99
N ALA A 362 7.53 -3.20 -23.41
CA ALA A 362 7.10 -2.93 -22.05
C ALA A 362 6.65 -1.47 -21.84
N GLU A 363 5.74 -1.28 -20.89
CA GLU A 363 5.27 0.02 -20.39
C GLU A 363 5.52 0.08 -18.88
N LEU A 364 6.43 0.95 -18.43
CA LEU A 364 6.85 1.01 -17.02
C LEU A 364 6.43 2.34 -16.39
N ARG A 365 5.47 2.30 -15.44
CA ARG A 365 4.86 3.49 -14.83
C ARG A 365 5.25 3.67 -13.37
N PHE A 366 5.57 4.90 -12.96
CA PHE A 366 6.02 5.24 -11.60
C PHE A 366 5.20 6.37 -10.96
N THR A 367 4.65 6.12 -9.78
CA THR A 367 3.60 6.95 -9.17
C THR A 367 3.63 6.89 -7.62
N HIS A 368 2.49 7.11 -6.95
CA HIS A 368 2.36 7.22 -5.50
C HIS A 368 1.33 6.26 -4.90
N ALA A 369 1.20 6.28 -3.57
CA ALA A 369 0.15 5.51 -2.89
C ALA A 369 -1.24 6.03 -3.29
N GLU A 370 -1.35 7.33 -3.54
CA GLU A 370 -2.55 8.02 -4.00
C GLU A 370 -3.10 7.50 -5.34
N GLU A 371 -2.29 6.80 -6.14
CA GLU A 371 -2.74 6.14 -7.37
C GLU A 371 -2.92 4.63 -7.18
N ILE A 372 -2.05 3.99 -6.39
CA ILE A 372 -2.08 2.54 -6.18
C ILE A 372 -3.28 2.11 -5.32
N ILE A 373 -3.57 2.80 -4.22
CA ILE A 373 -4.69 2.47 -3.33
C ILE A 373 -6.03 2.50 -4.09
N PRO A 374 -6.38 3.58 -4.82
CA PRO A 374 -7.64 3.59 -5.57
C PRO A 374 -7.64 2.59 -6.73
N LEU A 375 -6.51 2.37 -7.43
CA LEU A 375 -6.44 1.33 -8.46
C LEU A 375 -6.70 -0.07 -7.87
N ALA A 376 -6.13 -0.38 -6.70
CA ALA A 376 -6.33 -1.65 -6.02
C ALA A 376 -7.81 -1.85 -5.61
N ALA A 377 -8.48 -0.79 -5.14
CA ALA A 377 -9.92 -0.84 -4.84
C ALA A 377 -10.78 -1.03 -6.10
N LEU A 378 -10.49 -0.26 -7.16
CA LEU A 378 -11.19 -0.36 -8.46
C LEU A 378 -11.04 -1.76 -9.09
N MET A 379 -9.85 -2.35 -8.97
CA MET A 379 -9.53 -3.69 -9.45
C MET A 379 -9.98 -4.81 -8.50
N GLY A 380 -10.56 -4.50 -7.34
CA GLY A 380 -10.98 -5.50 -6.35
C GLY A 380 -9.85 -6.40 -5.88
N LEU A 381 -8.64 -5.85 -5.70
CA LEU A 381 -7.46 -6.60 -5.27
C LEU A 381 -7.56 -7.02 -3.79
N PRO A 382 -6.84 -8.07 -3.36
CA PRO A 382 -6.85 -8.53 -1.97
C PRO A 382 -6.60 -7.40 -0.97
N GLY A 383 -7.44 -7.32 0.06
CA GLY A 383 -7.43 -6.24 1.06
C GLY A 383 -8.30 -5.03 0.70
N SER A 384 -8.62 -4.82 -0.58
CA SER A 384 -9.33 -3.63 -1.07
C SER A 384 -10.75 -3.93 -1.59
N THR A 385 -11.43 -4.93 -1.02
CA THR A 385 -12.73 -5.42 -1.51
C THR A 385 -13.92 -5.06 -0.62
N VAL A 386 -13.69 -4.56 0.59
CA VAL A 386 -14.74 -4.35 1.60
C VAL A 386 -14.83 -2.86 1.93
N PRO A 387 -15.87 -2.15 1.47
CA PRO A 387 -16.14 -0.80 1.95
C PRO A 387 -16.79 -0.83 3.34
N ALA A 388 -16.69 0.26 4.09
CA ALA A 388 -17.31 0.39 5.40
C ALA A 388 -18.76 0.88 5.29
N ALA A 389 -19.65 0.36 6.13
CA ALA A 389 -20.98 0.91 6.24
C ALA A 389 -20.91 2.33 6.86
N PRO A 390 -21.74 3.30 6.42
CA PRO A 390 -21.68 4.66 6.97
C PRO A 390 -21.85 4.77 8.49
N GLN A 391 -22.50 3.79 9.13
CA GLN A 391 -22.78 3.78 10.57
C GLN A 391 -21.80 2.90 11.38
N GLU A 392 -20.96 2.11 10.71
CA GLU A 392 -20.01 1.20 11.33
C GLU A 392 -18.60 1.56 10.83
N PRO A 393 -17.83 2.34 11.61
CA PRO A 393 -16.51 2.77 11.20
C PRO A 393 -15.59 1.58 10.95
N TYR A 394 -14.76 1.69 9.93
CA TYR A 394 -13.67 0.76 9.62
C TYR A 394 -12.89 0.38 10.89
N THR A 395 -12.72 -0.92 11.14
CA THR A 395 -11.80 -1.43 12.15
C THR A 395 -10.90 -2.52 11.58
N TYR A 396 -9.78 -2.76 12.26
CA TYR A 396 -8.95 -3.92 11.93
C TYR A 396 -9.66 -5.26 12.16
N ALA A 397 -10.70 -5.32 12.99
CA ALA A 397 -11.39 -6.57 13.32
C ALA A 397 -12.40 -6.99 12.24
N ASP A 398 -13.03 -6.03 11.56
CA ASP A 398 -14.12 -6.27 10.60
C ASP A 398 -13.70 -6.08 9.14
N ASN A 399 -12.56 -5.44 8.88
CA ASN A 399 -12.13 -5.10 7.54
C ASN A 399 -10.72 -5.62 7.25
N PRO A 400 -10.48 -6.27 6.09
CA PRO A 400 -9.17 -6.80 5.73
C PRO A 400 -8.18 -5.74 5.26
N TRP A 401 -8.61 -4.50 5.02
CA TRP A 401 -7.75 -3.46 4.48
C TRP A 401 -6.61 -3.12 5.44
N ARG A 402 -5.38 -3.09 4.96
CA ARG A 402 -4.17 -2.66 5.71
C ARG A 402 -3.26 -1.90 4.77
N GLY A 403 -2.81 -0.71 5.15
CA GLY A 403 -1.87 0.07 4.33
C GLY A 403 -0.58 -0.70 4.06
N ALA A 404 -0.13 -1.50 5.03
CA ALA A 404 1.07 -2.33 4.95
C ALA A 404 1.03 -3.42 3.88
N SER A 405 -0.15 -3.91 3.50
CA SER A 405 -0.31 -4.91 2.43
C SER A 405 -0.84 -4.32 1.13
N VAL A 406 -1.69 -3.29 1.22
CA VAL A 406 -2.33 -2.65 0.06
C VAL A 406 -1.36 -1.70 -0.65
N ALA A 407 -0.62 -0.89 0.10
CA ALA A 407 0.31 0.06 -0.48
C ALA A 407 1.56 0.26 0.42
N PRO A 408 2.37 -0.78 0.71
CA PRO A 408 3.73 -0.59 1.20
C PRO A 408 4.58 0.28 0.23
N MET A 409 5.77 0.69 0.66
CA MET A 409 6.73 1.35 -0.24
C MET A 409 7.01 0.44 -1.44
N ALA A 410 7.33 1.01 -2.60
CA ALA A 410 7.57 0.27 -3.86
C ALA A 410 6.46 -0.73 -4.32
N THR A 411 5.25 -0.63 -3.76
CA THR A 411 4.09 -1.44 -4.18
C THR A 411 3.92 -1.37 -5.68
N ASN A 412 3.63 -2.51 -6.30
CA ASN A 412 3.51 -2.58 -7.75
C ASN A 412 2.40 -3.54 -8.17
N ILE A 413 1.74 -3.18 -9.27
CA ILE A 413 0.81 -4.04 -10.00
C ILE A 413 1.43 -4.26 -11.38
N GLN A 414 1.62 -5.52 -11.77
CA GLN A 414 2.28 -5.90 -13.02
C GLN A 414 1.40 -6.85 -13.81
N TRP A 415 1.26 -6.64 -15.12
CA TRP A 415 0.58 -7.55 -16.03
C TRP A 415 1.59 -8.12 -17.02
N ASP A 416 1.72 -9.44 -17.03
CA ASP A 416 2.51 -10.16 -18.02
C ASP A 416 1.56 -10.76 -19.07
N VAL A 417 1.78 -10.42 -20.34
CA VAL A 417 0.94 -10.84 -21.46
C VAL A 417 1.62 -11.93 -22.27
N PHE A 418 0.87 -12.98 -22.58
CA PHE A 418 1.36 -14.15 -23.30
C PHE A 418 0.49 -14.41 -24.53
N ARG A 419 1.10 -14.89 -25.62
CA ARG A 419 0.42 -15.15 -26.89
C ARG A 419 0.58 -16.59 -27.36
N LYS A 420 -0.48 -17.13 -27.95
CA LYS A 420 -0.47 -18.35 -28.78
C LYS A 420 -1.46 -18.20 -29.93
N GLY A 421 -0.98 -18.10 -31.18
CA GLY A 421 -1.84 -17.77 -32.32
C GLY A 421 -2.50 -16.41 -32.09
N ASP A 422 -3.82 -16.37 -32.11
CA ASP A 422 -4.62 -15.16 -31.88
C ASP A 422 -5.15 -15.05 -30.44
N THR A 423 -4.79 -16.00 -29.57
CA THR A 423 -5.17 -15.98 -28.15
C THR A 423 -4.12 -15.26 -27.32
N TYR A 424 -4.58 -14.33 -26.47
CA TYR A 424 -3.75 -13.56 -25.55
C TYR A 424 -4.21 -13.81 -24.12
N LEU A 425 -3.26 -14.13 -23.25
CA LEU A 425 -3.49 -14.35 -21.83
C LEU A 425 -2.74 -13.32 -21.00
N VAL A 426 -3.33 -12.92 -19.88
CA VAL A 426 -2.71 -12.04 -18.90
C VAL A 426 -2.56 -12.77 -17.57
N ARG A 427 -1.40 -12.59 -16.93
CA ARG A 427 -1.16 -12.91 -15.53
C ARG A 427 -0.87 -11.62 -14.77
N MET A 428 -1.56 -11.42 -13.65
CA MET A 428 -1.31 -10.28 -12.75
C MET A 428 -0.41 -10.67 -11.57
N LEU A 429 0.56 -9.82 -11.27
CA LEU A 429 1.28 -9.80 -10.01
C LEU A 429 0.91 -8.53 -9.23
N TYR A 430 0.59 -8.69 -7.95
CA TYR A 430 0.41 -7.57 -7.02
C TYR A 430 1.43 -7.73 -5.89
N ASN A 431 2.34 -6.77 -5.76
CA ASN A 431 3.53 -6.88 -4.91
C ASN A 431 4.32 -8.16 -5.19
N GLU A 432 4.51 -8.47 -6.48
CA GLU A 432 5.19 -9.70 -6.92
C GLU A 432 4.59 -10.98 -6.34
N LYS A 433 3.27 -11.00 -6.11
CA LYS A 433 2.50 -12.21 -5.81
C LYS A 433 1.47 -12.45 -6.90
N GLU A 434 1.42 -13.68 -7.43
CA GLU A 434 0.39 -14.07 -8.39
C GLU A 434 -1.00 -13.91 -7.78
N THR A 435 -1.74 -12.97 -8.36
CA THR A 435 -3.02 -12.52 -7.82
C THR A 435 -4.10 -12.75 -8.86
N ALA A 436 -5.20 -13.38 -8.44
CA ALA A 436 -6.37 -13.51 -9.29
C ALA A 436 -6.96 -12.13 -9.57
N PHE A 437 -7.49 -11.94 -10.77
CA PHE A 437 -8.35 -10.79 -11.07
C PHE A 437 -9.65 -10.85 -10.24
N LYS A 438 -10.36 -9.72 -10.18
CA LYS A 438 -11.57 -9.57 -9.34
C LYS A 438 -12.61 -10.67 -9.56
N ALA A 439 -13.45 -10.83 -8.55
CA ALA A 439 -14.64 -11.67 -8.65
C ALA A 439 -15.46 -11.34 -9.91
N GLY A 440 -15.90 -12.37 -10.61
CA GLY A 440 -16.58 -12.24 -11.91
C GLY A 440 -15.68 -12.46 -13.13
N CYS A 441 -14.35 -12.37 -12.98
CA CYS A 441 -13.39 -12.78 -14.00
C CYS A 441 -13.11 -14.29 -13.92
N ARG A 442 -13.07 -14.97 -15.07
CA ARG A 442 -12.90 -16.42 -15.18
C ARG A 442 -11.48 -16.75 -15.68
N PRO A 443 -10.66 -17.46 -14.89
CA PRO A 443 -9.39 -17.94 -15.40
C PRO A 443 -9.62 -19.03 -16.45
N ILE A 444 -8.62 -19.29 -17.30
CA ILE A 444 -8.71 -20.30 -18.37
C ILE A 444 -8.98 -21.73 -17.87
N ALA A 445 -8.73 -21.98 -16.58
CA ALA A 445 -9.03 -23.22 -15.88
C ALA A 445 -9.11 -22.96 -14.38
N LYS A 446 -9.80 -23.83 -13.63
CA LYS A 446 -9.86 -23.76 -12.16
C LYS A 446 -8.43 -23.75 -11.57
N GLY A 447 -8.13 -22.75 -10.75
CA GLY A 447 -6.82 -22.58 -10.11
C GLY A 447 -5.74 -21.93 -10.99
N SER A 448 -6.02 -21.62 -12.26
CA SER A 448 -5.08 -20.89 -13.12
C SER A 448 -4.97 -19.42 -12.72
N ARG A 449 -3.77 -18.84 -12.88
CA ARG A 449 -3.48 -17.40 -12.76
C ARG A 449 -3.50 -16.66 -14.10
N PHE A 450 -3.86 -17.36 -15.17
CA PHE A 450 -3.95 -16.82 -16.52
C PHE A 450 -5.41 -16.61 -16.93
N TYR A 451 -5.68 -15.44 -17.50
CA TYR A 451 -7.00 -14.99 -17.94
C TYR A 451 -6.92 -14.56 -19.40
N ASP A 452 -7.93 -14.89 -20.19
CA ASP A 452 -8.02 -14.40 -21.56
C ASP A 452 -8.27 -12.89 -21.57
N VAL A 453 -7.63 -12.14 -22.48
CA VAL A 453 -7.81 -10.69 -22.60
C VAL A 453 -9.28 -10.33 -22.81
N GLN A 454 -10.01 -11.08 -23.65
CA GLN A 454 -11.44 -10.83 -23.92
C GLN A 454 -12.30 -11.08 -22.68
N GLU A 455 -11.91 -12.06 -21.86
CA GLU A 455 -12.58 -12.31 -20.58
C GLU A 455 -12.30 -11.20 -19.56
N LEU A 456 -11.10 -10.63 -19.56
CA LEU A 456 -10.77 -9.46 -18.74
C LEU A 456 -11.57 -8.23 -19.20
N GLU A 457 -11.62 -7.94 -20.50
CA GLU A 457 -12.46 -6.88 -21.07
C GLU A 457 -13.92 -7.05 -20.62
N ARG A 458 -14.46 -8.26 -20.77
CA ARG A 458 -15.83 -8.59 -20.34
C ARG A 458 -16.05 -8.36 -18.84
N CYS A 459 -15.20 -8.91 -17.97
CA CYS A 459 -15.41 -8.84 -16.51
C CYS A 459 -15.14 -7.45 -15.93
N PHE A 460 -14.34 -6.62 -16.61
CA PHE A 460 -14.18 -5.20 -16.29
C PHE A 460 -15.21 -4.30 -16.96
N GLY A 461 -16.11 -4.84 -17.78
CA GLY A 461 -17.18 -4.08 -18.42
C GLY A 461 -16.69 -3.19 -19.55
N ARG A 462 -15.54 -3.51 -20.16
CA ARG A 462 -15.07 -2.85 -21.38
C ARG A 462 -15.93 -3.31 -22.54
N THR A 463 -16.55 -2.37 -23.23
CA THR A 463 -17.14 -2.62 -24.54
C THR A 463 -16.01 -2.72 -25.55
N ALA A 464 -15.98 -3.81 -26.33
CA ALA A 464 -15.15 -3.88 -27.52
C ALA A 464 -15.49 -2.67 -28.41
N THR A 465 -14.54 -1.75 -28.57
CA THR A 465 -14.65 -0.64 -29.51
C THR A 465 -14.52 -1.12 -30.93
#